data_AF-A0AAD8S533-F1
#
_entry.id   AF-A0AAD8S533-F1
#
_cell.length_a   1.000
_cell.length_b   1.000
_cell.length_c   1.000
_cell.angle_alpha   90.00
_cell.angle_beta   90.00
_cell.angle_gamma   90.00
#
_symmetry.space_group_name_H-M   'P 1'
#
loop_
_entity.id
_entity.type
_entity.pdbx_description
1 polymer ?
#
loop_
_entity_poly.entity_id
_entity_poly.type
_entity_poly.pdbx_seq_one_letter_code
_entity_poly.pdbx_strand_id
1 'polypeptide(L)'
;MRDFTPFGARGIFAASAVLFFAYIGFDAVSTMAEETKNLARDIPIGLVGSMAITTGLYCILAVTLCLMVPFADIDKDAPFSVAFSQRGMNWAKYIVAFGALKGMTTVLLFSAVGQARYLTHIARTHMMPPWLTQVHPRTGTPVNATVVMLFATAVIAFFTDLGILSNLLSISTLFIFMLVAVSLLVRRYYVTGETTTANRNKLVACIVAILLSSIATATYWGLDRKSWVPYAVTVPAWLVATACLWAFVPQARAPKLWGTPLVPWLPSASIAINIFLLGSIDAKSFERFGFWTAGLLVYYIFIGLHASYDESKALAAEAAARKVEDGQVAPPTNDK
;
A
#
# COMPACT_ATOMS: atom_id res chain seq x y z
N MET A 1 -16.08 10.25 31.62
CA MET A 1 -15.25 10.82 30.54
C MET A 1 -14.16 11.72 31.14
N ARG A 2 -13.24 11.21 31.97
CA ARG A 2 -12.27 12.08 32.67
C ARG A 2 -10.90 12.23 32.01
N ASP A 3 -10.55 11.40 31.02
CA ASP A 3 -9.38 11.62 30.16
C ASP A 3 -9.67 11.16 28.72
N PHE A 4 -10.00 12.10 27.82
CA PHE A 4 -10.24 11.79 26.38
C PHE A 4 -8.93 11.46 25.64
N THR A 5 -7.79 11.99 26.11
CA THR A 5 -6.48 11.80 25.50
C THR A 5 -5.38 11.53 26.55
N PRO A 6 -5.38 10.36 27.20
CA PRO A 6 -4.39 10.04 28.24
C PRO A 6 -2.94 10.07 27.73
N PHE A 7 -2.73 9.81 26.44
CA PHE A 7 -1.42 9.84 25.77
C PHE A 7 -1.19 11.08 24.89
N GLY A 8 -2.06 12.10 25.00
CA GLY A 8 -2.04 13.31 24.19
C GLY A 8 -2.14 13.05 22.67
N ALA A 9 -1.81 14.07 21.88
CA ALA A 9 -1.84 13.98 20.41
C ALA A 9 -0.88 12.92 19.86
N ARG A 10 0.24 12.66 20.55
CA ARG A 10 1.25 11.68 20.12
C ARG A 10 0.71 10.25 20.16
N GLY A 11 -0.01 9.89 21.21
CA GLY A 11 -0.66 8.58 21.30
C GLY A 11 -1.70 8.37 20.19
N ILE A 12 -2.42 9.43 19.81
CA ILE A 12 -3.39 9.37 18.69
C ILE A 12 -2.66 9.05 17.39
N PHE A 13 -1.61 9.81 17.03
CA PHE A 13 -0.90 9.59 15.77
C PHE A 13 -0.14 8.27 15.71
N ALA A 14 0.47 7.84 16.83
CA ALA A 14 1.09 6.52 16.92
C ALA A 14 0.05 5.40 16.73
N ALA A 15 -1.09 5.48 17.41
CA ALA A 15 -2.18 4.51 17.25
C ALA A 15 -2.76 4.55 15.83
N SER A 16 -2.94 5.72 15.22
CA SER A 16 -3.42 5.85 13.83
C SER A 16 -2.48 5.19 12.82
N ALA A 17 -1.16 5.30 13.02
CA ALA A 17 -0.18 4.66 12.15
C ALA A 17 -0.25 3.13 12.23
N VAL A 18 -0.46 2.57 13.43
CA VAL A 18 -0.64 1.11 13.62
C VAL A 18 -2.00 0.64 13.11
N LEU A 19 -3.08 1.37 13.43
CA LEU A 19 -4.45 1.07 13.02
C LEU A 19 -4.66 1.14 11.50
N PHE A 20 -3.73 1.76 10.77
CA PHE A 20 -3.75 1.78 9.31
C PHE A 20 -3.86 0.38 8.71
N PHE A 21 -3.23 -0.62 9.34
CA PHE A 21 -3.35 -2.03 8.96
C PHE A 21 -4.81 -2.52 8.85
N ALA A 22 -5.72 -2.03 9.71
CA ALA A 22 -7.12 -2.44 9.69
C ALA A 22 -7.88 -1.97 8.43
N TYR A 23 -7.34 -0.98 7.71
CA TYR A 23 -7.91 -0.50 6.46
C TYR A 23 -7.37 -1.22 5.22
N ILE A 24 -6.40 -2.14 5.38
CA ILE A 24 -5.86 -2.91 4.25
C ILE A 24 -6.95 -3.83 3.68
N GLY A 25 -7.02 -3.94 2.35
CA GLY A 25 -7.96 -4.81 1.64
C GLY A 25 -8.82 -4.09 0.60
N PHE A 26 -8.92 -2.75 0.64
CA PHE A 26 -9.64 -2.01 -0.40
C PHE A 26 -8.96 -2.09 -1.77
N ASP A 27 -7.65 -2.22 -1.78
CA ASP A 27 -6.82 -2.37 -2.97
C ASP A 27 -7.13 -3.67 -3.71
N ALA A 28 -7.66 -4.67 -3.01
CA ALA A 28 -8.09 -5.91 -3.61
C ALA A 28 -9.31 -5.74 -4.54
N VAL A 29 -10.11 -4.67 -4.40
CA VAL A 29 -11.16 -4.31 -5.38
C VAL A 29 -10.54 -4.07 -6.77
N SER A 30 -9.32 -3.53 -6.83
CA SER A 30 -8.61 -3.31 -8.09
C SER A 30 -8.17 -4.60 -8.77
N THR A 31 -7.96 -5.69 -8.01
CA THR A 31 -7.59 -7.00 -8.56
C THR A 31 -8.76 -7.70 -9.26
N MET A 32 -10.00 -7.28 -8.95
CA MET A 32 -11.21 -7.78 -9.61
C MET A 32 -11.67 -6.88 -10.75
N ALA A 33 -10.78 -6.01 -11.24
CA ALA A 33 -11.04 -5.19 -12.41
C ALA A 33 -11.44 -6.06 -13.60
N GLU A 34 -10.71 -7.14 -13.88
CA GLU A 34 -10.99 -8.03 -15.02
C GLU A 34 -12.37 -8.71 -14.96
N GLU A 35 -12.95 -8.82 -13.76
CA GLU A 35 -14.27 -9.43 -13.51
C GLU A 35 -15.40 -8.38 -13.49
N THR A 36 -15.08 -7.09 -13.67
CA THR A 36 -16.02 -5.97 -13.53
C THR A 36 -16.49 -5.46 -14.90
N LYS A 37 -17.81 -5.43 -15.12
CA LYS A 37 -18.39 -5.00 -16.41
C LYS A 37 -18.12 -3.53 -16.76
N ASN A 38 -18.36 -2.60 -15.83
CA ASN A 38 -18.11 -1.16 -16.03
C ASN A 38 -16.94 -0.68 -15.18
N LEU A 39 -15.72 -1.01 -15.62
CA LEU A 39 -14.44 -0.67 -14.98
C LEU A 39 -14.36 0.79 -14.49
N ALA A 40 -14.80 1.72 -15.33
CA ALA A 40 -14.67 3.16 -15.14
C ALA A 40 -15.46 3.72 -13.95
N ARG A 41 -16.58 3.09 -13.61
CA ARG A 41 -17.54 3.58 -12.62
C ARG A 41 -17.57 2.68 -11.38
N ASP A 42 -17.53 1.37 -11.58
CA ASP A 42 -17.75 0.41 -10.51
C ASP A 42 -16.54 0.30 -9.59
N ILE A 43 -15.30 0.33 -10.12
CA ILE A 43 -14.09 0.26 -9.30
C ILE A 43 -13.97 1.47 -8.36
N PRO A 44 -14.11 2.73 -8.81
CA PRO A 44 -14.04 3.87 -7.91
C PRO A 44 -15.14 3.88 -6.84
N ILE A 45 -16.37 3.51 -7.20
CA ILE A 45 -17.49 3.43 -6.25
C ILE A 45 -17.24 2.32 -5.23
N GLY A 46 -16.75 1.15 -5.67
CA GLY A 46 -16.39 0.06 -4.77
C GLY A 46 -15.28 0.44 -3.81
N LEU A 47 -14.22 1.10 -4.29
CA LEU A 47 -13.07 1.50 -3.48
C LEU A 47 -13.45 2.58 -2.44
N VAL A 48 -14.08 3.68 -2.87
CA VAL A 48 -14.44 4.78 -1.96
C VAL A 48 -15.62 4.39 -1.05
N GLY A 49 -16.62 3.69 -1.59
CA GLY A 49 -17.80 3.27 -0.85
C GLY A 49 -17.47 2.28 0.27
N SER A 50 -16.68 1.24 -0.02
CA SER A 50 -16.26 0.27 1.00
C SER A 50 -15.42 0.91 2.10
N MET A 51 -14.50 1.82 1.75
CA MET A 51 -13.69 2.55 2.73
C MET A 51 -14.54 3.45 3.63
N ALA A 52 -15.47 4.21 3.06
CA ALA A 52 -16.34 5.11 3.83
C ALA A 52 -17.22 4.34 4.82
N ILE A 53 -17.85 3.25 4.37
CA ILE A 53 -18.69 2.39 5.21
C ILE A 53 -17.84 1.77 6.34
N THR A 54 -16.67 1.22 6.01
CA THR A 54 -15.79 0.58 7.00
C THR A 54 -15.30 1.58 8.05
N THR A 55 -14.93 2.78 7.61
CA THR A 55 -14.52 3.88 8.52
C THR A 55 -15.64 4.23 9.50
N GLY A 56 -16.88 4.38 8.99
CA GLY A 56 -18.04 4.67 9.82
C GLY A 56 -18.28 3.59 10.87
N LEU A 57 -18.23 2.32 10.46
CA LEU A 57 -18.39 1.18 11.37
C LEU A 57 -17.27 1.13 12.42
N TYR A 58 -16.02 1.38 12.04
CA TYR A 58 -14.90 1.41 12.99
C TYR A 58 -15.03 2.53 14.02
N CYS A 59 -15.47 3.72 13.60
CA CYS A 59 -15.76 4.82 14.53
C CYS A 59 -16.87 4.44 15.53
N ILE A 60 -17.96 3.82 15.06
CA ILE A 60 -19.06 3.37 15.93
C ILE A 60 -18.56 2.29 16.91
N LEU A 61 -17.78 1.32 16.43
CA LEU A 61 -17.19 0.26 17.25
C LEU A 61 -16.25 0.82 18.32
N ALA A 62 -15.39 1.79 17.98
CA ALA A 62 -14.50 2.43 18.93
C ALA A 62 -15.27 3.19 20.02
N VAL A 63 -16.28 3.98 19.63
CA VAL A 63 -17.12 4.73 20.58
C VAL A 63 -17.89 3.79 21.50
N THR A 64 -18.50 2.74 20.96
CA THR A 64 -19.27 1.76 21.76
C THR A 64 -18.39 1.02 22.75
N LEU A 65 -17.18 0.61 22.36
CA LEU A 65 -16.23 -0.06 23.25
C LEU A 65 -15.79 0.87 24.41
N CYS A 66 -15.39 2.10 24.08
CA CYS A 66 -14.96 3.10 25.07
C CYS A 66 -16.07 3.52 26.05
N LEU A 67 -17.35 3.42 25.64
CA LEU A 67 -18.49 3.66 26.52
C LEU A 67 -18.78 2.45 27.42
N MET A 68 -18.47 1.23 26.96
CA MET A 68 -18.79 0.01 27.67
C MET A 68 -17.77 -0.35 28.76
N VAL A 69 -16.48 -0.11 28.54
CA VAL A 69 -15.39 -0.48 29.47
C VAL A 69 -14.37 0.66 29.57
N PRO A 70 -13.86 0.99 30.78
CA PRO A 70 -12.77 1.94 30.95
C PRO A 70 -11.52 1.52 30.16
N PHE A 71 -10.79 2.48 29.60
CA PHE A 71 -9.62 2.21 28.74
C PHE A 71 -8.58 1.25 29.37
N ALA A 72 -8.39 1.29 30.69
CA ALA A 72 -7.42 0.46 31.39
C ALA A 72 -7.77 -1.03 31.42
N ASP A 73 -9.07 -1.38 31.28
CA ASP A 73 -9.59 -2.74 31.43
C ASP A 73 -9.94 -3.38 30.06
N ILE A 74 -9.56 -2.73 28.96
CA ILE A 74 -9.78 -3.26 27.61
C ILE A 74 -8.73 -4.34 27.33
N ASP A 75 -9.22 -5.56 27.12
CA ASP A 75 -8.40 -6.69 26.71
C ASP A 75 -7.86 -6.50 25.28
N LYS A 76 -6.59 -6.88 25.07
CA LYS A 76 -5.89 -6.70 23.78
C LYS A 76 -6.29 -7.74 22.73
N ASP A 77 -6.61 -8.96 23.16
CA ASP A 77 -6.83 -10.10 22.27
C ASP A 77 -8.32 -10.27 21.95
N ALA A 78 -9.19 -9.97 22.91
CA ALA A 78 -10.64 -10.15 22.79
C ALA A 78 -11.44 -8.95 23.33
N PRO A 79 -11.24 -7.73 22.79
CA PRO A 79 -11.79 -6.49 23.36
C PRO A 79 -13.31 -6.52 23.51
N PHE A 80 -14.04 -6.93 22.48
CA PHE A 80 -15.51 -6.95 22.52
C PHE A 80 -16.06 -8.12 23.35
N SER A 81 -15.54 -9.33 23.15
CA SER A 81 -16.04 -10.54 23.83
C SER A 81 -15.85 -10.47 25.34
N VAL A 82 -14.71 -9.94 25.81
CA VAL A 82 -14.45 -9.74 27.24
C VAL A 82 -15.29 -8.60 27.78
N ALA A 83 -15.42 -7.49 27.04
CA ALA A 83 -16.24 -6.36 27.47
C ALA A 83 -17.72 -6.75 27.68
N PHE A 84 -18.31 -7.57 26.80
CA PHE A 84 -19.69 -8.07 27.00
C PHE A 84 -19.81 -9.00 28.21
N SER A 85 -18.77 -9.80 28.49
CA SER A 85 -18.70 -10.67 29.66
C SER A 85 -18.68 -9.89 30.97
N GLN A 86 -17.90 -8.80 31.03
CA GLN A 86 -17.79 -7.92 32.21
C GLN A 86 -19.11 -7.22 32.54
N ARG A 87 -19.98 -7.02 31.54
CA ARG A 87 -21.32 -6.44 31.70
C ARG A 87 -22.43 -7.47 31.89
N GLY A 88 -22.09 -8.75 32.07
CA GLY A 88 -23.04 -9.84 32.32
C GLY A 88 -23.81 -10.33 31.08
N MET A 89 -23.48 -9.86 29.87
CA MET A 89 -24.16 -10.22 28.62
C MET A 89 -23.48 -11.42 27.94
N ASN A 90 -23.51 -12.59 28.59
CA ASN A 90 -22.83 -13.79 28.09
C ASN A 90 -23.35 -14.27 26.72
N TRP A 91 -24.62 -14.03 26.38
CA TRP A 91 -25.17 -14.40 25.07
C TRP A 91 -24.50 -13.62 23.92
N ALA A 92 -24.23 -12.33 24.13
CA ALA A 92 -23.69 -11.42 23.13
C ALA A 92 -22.21 -11.75 22.84
N LYS A 93 -21.48 -12.20 23.87
CA LYS A 93 -20.11 -12.69 23.73
C LYS A 93 -20.00 -13.78 22.65
N TYR A 94 -20.87 -14.78 22.70
CA TYR A 94 -20.83 -15.91 21.75
C TYR A 94 -21.21 -15.47 20.33
N ILE A 95 -22.22 -14.61 20.18
CA ILE A 95 -22.64 -14.08 18.88
C ILE A 95 -21.49 -13.29 18.23
N VAL A 96 -20.85 -12.40 18.99
CA VAL A 96 -19.74 -11.57 18.49
C VAL A 96 -18.52 -12.44 18.20
N ALA A 97 -18.17 -13.39 19.05
CA ALA A 97 -17.06 -14.31 18.83
C ALA A 97 -17.25 -15.15 17.56
N PHE A 98 -18.46 -15.67 17.34
CA PHE A 98 -18.80 -16.41 16.12
C PHE A 98 -18.71 -15.52 14.87
N GLY A 99 -19.23 -14.29 14.95
CA GLY A 99 -19.12 -13.30 13.87
C GLY A 99 -17.66 -12.96 13.54
N ALA A 100 -16.82 -12.76 14.56
CA ALA A 100 -15.40 -12.48 14.42
C ALA A 100 -14.67 -13.67 13.76
N LEU A 101 -14.92 -14.91 14.21
CA LEU A 101 -14.32 -16.12 13.65
C LEU A 101 -14.67 -16.28 12.16
N LYS A 102 -15.96 -16.15 11.82
CA LYS A 102 -16.43 -16.22 10.43
C LYS A 102 -15.83 -15.10 9.57
N GLY A 103 -15.74 -13.89 10.12
CA GLY A 103 -15.14 -12.73 9.46
C GLY A 103 -13.66 -12.95 9.15
N MET A 104 -12.86 -13.31 10.16
CA MET A 104 -11.43 -13.60 10.01
C MET A 104 -11.16 -14.73 9.01
N THR A 105 -11.96 -15.80 9.05
CA THR A 105 -11.85 -16.90 8.08
C THR A 105 -12.09 -16.43 6.65
N THR A 106 -13.07 -15.54 6.45
CA THR A 106 -13.38 -14.99 5.12
C THR A 106 -12.22 -14.14 4.60
N VAL A 107 -11.64 -13.27 5.43
CA VAL A 107 -10.49 -12.42 5.07
C VAL A 107 -9.25 -13.27 4.76
N LEU A 108 -9.02 -14.36 5.51
CA LEU A 108 -7.91 -15.28 5.27
C LEU A 108 -8.05 -15.98 3.91
N LEU A 109 -9.24 -16.51 3.60
CA LEU A 109 -9.49 -17.15 2.30
C LEU A 109 -9.33 -16.16 1.14
N PHE A 110 -9.86 -14.95 1.30
CA PHE A 110 -9.72 -13.89 0.31
C PHE A 110 -8.24 -13.53 0.04
N SER A 111 -7.46 -13.37 1.12
CA SER A 111 -6.04 -13.06 1.03
C SER A 111 -5.24 -14.18 0.38
N ALA A 112 -5.57 -15.45 0.66
CA ALA A 112 -4.92 -16.60 0.04
C ALA A 112 -5.13 -16.64 -1.48
N VAL A 113 -6.34 -16.32 -1.95
CA VAL A 113 -6.64 -16.23 -3.39
C VAL A 113 -5.84 -15.10 -4.06
N GLY A 114 -5.81 -13.92 -3.44
CA GLY A 114 -5.04 -12.78 -3.93
C GLY A 114 -3.54 -13.08 -4.02
N GLN A 115 -2.95 -13.60 -2.95
CA GLN A 115 -1.54 -13.96 -2.87
C GLN A 115 -1.14 -14.99 -3.94
N ALA A 116 -1.97 -16.01 -4.17
CA ALA A 116 -1.69 -17.03 -5.17
C ALA A 116 -1.70 -16.44 -6.60
N ARG A 117 -2.64 -15.53 -6.91
CA ARG A 117 -2.67 -14.80 -8.19
C ARG A 117 -1.41 -13.94 -8.35
N TYR A 118 -1.03 -13.17 -7.33
CA TYR A 118 0.21 -12.37 -7.39
C TYR A 118 1.44 -13.24 -7.62
N LEU A 119 1.60 -14.32 -6.87
CA LEU A 119 2.76 -15.20 -6.97
C LEU A 119 2.88 -15.84 -8.36
N THR A 120 1.76 -16.24 -8.96
CA THR A 120 1.76 -16.81 -10.31
C THR A 120 2.06 -15.79 -11.39
N HIS A 121 1.61 -14.54 -11.25
CA HIS A 121 2.02 -13.47 -12.15
C HIS A 121 3.52 -13.16 -12.04
N ILE A 122 4.07 -13.11 -10.82
CA ILE A 122 5.51 -12.91 -10.60
C ILE A 122 6.33 -14.10 -11.12
N ALA A 123 5.83 -15.32 -10.97
CA ALA A 123 6.49 -16.52 -11.49
C ALA A 123 6.47 -16.57 -13.03
N ARG A 124 5.46 -15.97 -13.69
CA ARG A 124 5.40 -15.88 -15.15
C ARG A 124 6.49 -14.98 -15.73
N THR A 125 6.91 -13.95 -15.00
CA THR A 125 8.04 -13.09 -15.39
C THR A 125 9.40 -13.69 -15.03
N HIS A 126 9.48 -15.01 -14.90
CA HIS A 126 10.68 -15.80 -14.55
C HIS A 126 11.44 -15.37 -13.28
N MET A 127 10.88 -14.48 -12.45
CA MET A 127 11.49 -14.03 -11.18
C MET A 127 11.45 -15.11 -10.09
N MET A 128 10.70 -16.18 -10.32
CA MET A 128 10.54 -17.32 -9.41
C MET A 128 10.47 -18.63 -10.21
N PRO A 129 10.71 -19.79 -9.56
CA PRO A 129 10.75 -21.07 -10.27
C PRO A 129 9.47 -21.37 -11.08
N PRO A 130 9.60 -21.90 -12.31
CA PRO A 130 8.48 -22.05 -13.24
C PRO A 130 7.41 -23.06 -12.79
N TRP A 131 7.69 -23.92 -11.81
CA TRP A 131 6.68 -24.82 -11.25
C TRP A 131 5.57 -24.07 -10.47
N LEU A 132 5.82 -22.83 -10.05
CA LEU A 132 4.83 -21.95 -9.43
C LEU A 132 3.85 -21.34 -10.44
N THR A 133 4.16 -21.37 -11.74
CA THR A 133 3.24 -20.86 -12.79
C THR A 133 2.17 -21.88 -13.18
N GLN A 134 2.30 -23.13 -12.75
CA GLN A 134 1.40 -24.21 -13.12
C GLN A 134 0.01 -23.99 -12.53
N VAL A 135 -0.98 -23.88 -13.44
CA VAL A 135 -2.40 -23.76 -13.09
C VAL A 135 -3.06 -25.10 -13.32
N HIS A 136 -3.84 -25.58 -12.35
CA HIS A 136 -4.49 -26.88 -12.45
C HIS A 136 -5.59 -26.85 -13.54
N PRO A 137 -5.58 -27.80 -14.51
CA PRO A 137 -6.39 -27.71 -15.73
C PRO A 137 -7.91 -27.84 -15.52
N ARG A 138 -8.36 -28.48 -14.41
CA ARG A 138 -9.80 -28.62 -14.12
C ARG A 138 -10.37 -27.50 -13.27
N THR A 139 -9.56 -26.89 -12.39
CA THR A 139 -10.03 -25.90 -11.43
C THR A 139 -9.62 -24.49 -11.80
N GLY A 140 -8.68 -24.32 -12.74
CA GLY A 140 -8.15 -23.01 -13.11
C GLY A 140 -7.39 -22.31 -11.99
N THR A 141 -7.03 -23.03 -10.91
CA THR A 141 -6.39 -22.47 -9.73
C THR A 141 -4.91 -22.87 -9.62
N PRO A 142 -4.02 -21.95 -9.21
CA PRO A 142 -2.60 -22.25 -9.06
C PRO A 142 -2.29 -22.91 -7.70
N VAL A 143 -2.55 -24.21 -7.60
CA VAL A 143 -2.46 -24.96 -6.33
C VAL A 143 -1.05 -24.89 -5.71
N ASN A 144 0.00 -25.03 -6.52
CA ASN A 144 1.38 -25.00 -6.05
C ASN A 144 1.73 -23.66 -5.37
N ALA A 145 1.35 -22.55 -6.01
CA ALA A 145 1.56 -21.21 -5.47
C ALA A 145 0.78 -21.00 -4.17
N THR A 146 -0.47 -21.45 -4.10
CA THR A 146 -1.31 -21.34 -2.90
C THR A 146 -0.70 -22.11 -1.72
N VAL A 147 -0.27 -23.35 -1.93
CA VAL A 147 0.30 -24.19 -0.86
C VAL A 147 1.58 -23.59 -0.30
N VAL A 148 2.47 -23.12 -1.16
CA VAL A 148 3.75 -22.50 -0.76
C VAL A 148 3.52 -21.23 0.04
N MET A 149 2.61 -20.35 -0.42
CA MET A 149 2.31 -19.10 0.28
C MET A 149 1.60 -19.34 1.61
N LEU A 150 0.65 -20.28 1.68
CA LEU A 150 -0.02 -20.63 2.93
C LEU A 150 0.95 -21.25 3.93
N PHE A 151 1.83 -22.13 3.47
CA PHE A 151 2.86 -22.71 4.33
C PHE A 151 3.80 -21.64 4.87
N ALA A 152 4.32 -20.76 4.00
CA ALA A 152 5.18 -19.65 4.43
C ALA A 152 4.46 -18.70 5.41
N THR A 153 3.20 -18.36 5.13
CA THR A 153 2.38 -17.51 6.02
C THR A 153 2.14 -18.19 7.36
N ALA A 154 1.89 -19.49 7.40
CA ALA A 154 1.70 -20.25 8.63
C ALA A 154 2.98 -20.29 9.48
N VAL A 155 4.14 -20.47 8.85
CA VAL A 155 5.44 -20.39 9.54
C VAL A 155 5.63 -19.01 10.14
N ILE A 156 5.46 -17.94 9.37
CA ILE A 156 5.63 -16.56 9.86
C ILE A 156 4.65 -16.27 11.01
N ALA A 157 3.39 -16.69 10.89
CA ALA A 157 2.36 -16.50 11.90
C ALA A 157 2.65 -17.26 13.21
N PHE A 158 3.32 -18.42 13.15
CA PHE A 158 3.68 -19.20 14.34
C PHE A 158 4.88 -18.62 15.09
N PHE A 159 5.84 -18.00 14.38
CA PHE A 159 7.09 -17.51 14.96
C PHE A 159 7.11 -15.99 15.24
N THR A 160 6.09 -15.24 14.83
CA THR A 160 6.10 -13.76 14.90
C THR A 160 4.90 -13.23 15.67
N ASP A 161 5.16 -12.30 16.59
CA ASP A 161 4.12 -11.60 17.35
C ASP A 161 3.30 -10.64 16.46
N LEU A 162 1.99 -10.56 16.73
CA LEU A 162 1.03 -9.76 15.96
C LEU A 162 1.38 -8.27 15.95
N GLY A 163 1.90 -7.72 17.06
CA GLY A 163 2.30 -6.32 17.15
C GLY A 163 3.52 -6.01 16.27
N ILE A 164 4.42 -6.97 16.09
CA ILE A 164 5.55 -6.81 15.15
C ILE A 164 5.04 -6.84 13.72
N LEU A 165 4.16 -7.79 13.41
CA LEU A 165 3.61 -7.97 12.07
C LEU A 165 2.75 -6.77 11.63
N SER A 166 1.87 -6.27 12.51
CA SER A 166 1.03 -5.11 12.20
C SER A 166 1.85 -3.83 11.98
N ASN A 167 2.91 -3.60 12.77
CA ASN A 167 3.83 -2.48 12.56
C ASN A 167 4.56 -2.58 11.22
N LEU A 168 5.09 -3.76 10.88
CA LEU A 168 5.79 -3.98 9.61
C LEU A 168 4.84 -3.81 8.42
N LEU A 169 3.62 -4.35 8.51
CA LEU A 169 2.61 -4.19 7.49
C LEU A 169 2.23 -2.72 7.30
N SER A 170 1.97 -1.99 8.38
CA SER A 170 1.62 -0.56 8.31
C SER A 170 2.75 0.27 7.68
N ILE A 171 4.02 0.06 8.07
CA ILE A 171 5.18 0.73 7.43
C ILE A 171 5.18 0.45 5.92
N SER A 172 5.04 -0.82 5.55
CA SER A 172 5.06 -1.26 4.14
C SER A 172 3.93 -0.60 3.34
N THR A 173 2.70 -0.60 3.86
CA THR A 173 1.55 -0.05 3.15
C THR A 173 1.56 1.47 3.05
N LEU A 174 1.99 2.17 4.11
CA LEU A 174 2.14 3.63 4.07
C LEU A 174 3.19 4.03 3.04
N PHE A 175 4.29 3.27 2.96
CA PHE A 175 5.32 3.46 1.94
C PHE A 175 4.78 3.20 0.53
N ILE A 176 4.05 2.11 0.31
CA ILE A 176 3.44 1.81 -1.00
C ILE A 176 2.45 2.91 -1.40
N PHE A 177 1.59 3.39 -0.51
CA PHE A 177 0.63 4.45 -0.84
C PHE A 177 1.28 5.79 -1.11
N MET A 178 2.38 6.11 -0.43
CA MET A 178 3.23 7.24 -0.81
C MET A 178 3.74 7.08 -2.25
N LEU A 179 4.25 5.90 -2.62
CA LEU A 179 4.72 5.63 -4.00
C LEU A 179 3.59 5.69 -5.03
N VAL A 180 2.39 5.21 -4.71
CA VAL A 180 1.21 5.33 -5.59
C VAL A 180 0.86 6.80 -5.80
N ALA A 181 0.87 7.62 -4.76
CA ALA A 181 0.60 9.06 -4.87
C ALA A 181 1.67 9.79 -5.71
N VAL A 182 2.95 9.46 -5.54
CA VAL A 182 4.04 9.94 -6.41
C VAL A 182 3.82 9.49 -7.85
N SER A 183 3.48 8.22 -8.07
CA SER A 183 3.23 7.65 -9.39
C SER A 183 2.06 8.34 -10.11
N LEU A 184 1.02 8.73 -9.38
CA LEU A 184 -0.10 9.51 -9.91
C LEU A 184 0.34 10.91 -10.37
N LEU A 185 1.19 11.59 -9.60
CA LEU A 185 1.75 12.90 -9.99
C LEU A 185 2.61 12.76 -11.25
N VAL A 186 3.52 11.78 -11.29
CA VAL A 186 4.34 11.51 -12.47
C VAL A 186 3.45 11.21 -13.68
N ARG A 187 2.44 10.34 -13.53
CA ARG A 187 1.51 9.98 -14.62
C ARG A 187 0.69 11.17 -15.15
N ARG A 188 0.42 12.18 -14.31
CA ARG A 188 -0.35 13.36 -14.69
C ARG A 188 0.47 14.40 -15.46
N TYR A 189 1.73 14.59 -15.06
CA TYR A 189 2.58 15.69 -15.51
C TYR A 189 3.72 15.26 -16.43
N TYR A 190 3.97 13.95 -16.58
CA TYR A 190 5.01 13.42 -17.46
C TYR A 190 4.43 12.52 -18.57
N VAL A 191 4.82 12.81 -19.81
CA VAL A 191 4.56 11.99 -21.01
C VAL A 191 5.83 11.91 -21.83
N THR A 192 6.27 10.68 -22.11
CA THR A 192 7.45 10.43 -22.94
C THR A 192 7.21 10.98 -24.35
N GLY A 193 8.10 11.87 -24.82
CA GLY A 193 8.07 12.43 -26.18
C GLY A 193 7.46 13.83 -26.29
N GLU A 194 6.55 14.24 -25.40
CA GLU A 194 5.89 15.56 -25.47
C GLU A 194 6.43 16.56 -24.43
N THR A 195 6.89 16.08 -23.26
CA THR A 195 7.34 16.99 -22.20
C THR A 195 8.77 17.50 -22.44
N THR A 196 8.94 18.82 -22.50
CA THR A 196 10.25 19.48 -22.55
C THR A 196 11.12 19.07 -21.36
N THR A 197 12.43 18.95 -21.58
CA THR A 197 13.43 18.64 -20.54
C THR A 197 13.36 19.60 -19.34
N ALA A 198 13.06 20.88 -19.58
CA ALA A 198 12.85 21.88 -18.53
C ALA A 198 11.64 21.57 -17.64
N ASN A 199 10.51 21.16 -18.22
CA ASN A 199 9.29 20.82 -17.47
C ASN A 199 9.45 19.51 -16.69
N ARG A 200 10.17 18.53 -17.26
CA ARG A 200 10.55 17.31 -16.55
C ARG A 200 11.40 17.62 -15.32
N ASN A 201 12.43 18.44 -15.45
CA ASN A 201 13.31 18.79 -14.33
C ASN A 201 12.55 19.59 -13.25
N LYS A 202 11.65 20.49 -13.64
CA LYS A 202 10.76 21.20 -12.70
C LYS A 202 9.83 20.23 -11.95
N LEU A 203 9.23 19.27 -12.65
CA LEU A 203 8.39 18.24 -12.04
C LEU A 203 9.16 17.43 -10.99
N VAL A 204 10.34 16.93 -11.36
CA VAL A 204 11.20 16.16 -10.45
C VAL A 204 11.61 17.02 -9.25
N ALA A 205 12.02 18.27 -9.48
CA ALA A 205 12.38 19.19 -8.39
C ALA A 205 11.21 19.44 -7.43
N CYS A 206 9.99 19.63 -7.94
CA CYS A 206 8.81 19.82 -7.10
C CYS A 206 8.46 18.56 -6.30
N ILE A 207 8.52 17.37 -6.91
CA ILE A 207 8.26 16.09 -6.21
C ILE A 207 9.31 15.87 -5.12
N VAL A 208 10.60 16.09 -5.43
CA VAL A 208 11.68 15.97 -4.45
C VAL A 208 11.50 16.98 -3.31
N ALA A 209 11.10 18.23 -3.60
CA ALA A 209 10.82 19.21 -2.57
C ALA A 209 9.62 18.80 -1.67
N ILE A 210 8.56 18.23 -2.24
CA ILE A 210 7.41 17.68 -1.48
C ILE A 210 7.87 16.54 -0.57
N LEU A 211 8.69 15.61 -1.08
CA LEU A 211 9.23 14.50 -0.30
C LEU A 211 10.15 14.99 0.82
N LEU A 212 11.11 15.86 0.53
CA LEU A 212 12.07 16.37 1.52
C LEU A 212 11.39 17.17 2.63
N SER A 213 10.43 18.04 2.28
CA SER A 213 9.66 18.80 3.28
C SER A 213 8.81 17.89 4.17
N SER A 214 8.22 16.84 3.59
CA SER A 214 7.45 15.84 4.34
C SER A 214 8.34 14.99 5.26
N ILE A 215 9.50 14.53 4.77
CA ILE A 215 10.48 13.76 5.55
C ILE A 215 11.07 14.61 6.68
N ALA A 216 11.38 15.88 6.42
CA ALA A 216 11.81 16.81 7.46
C ALA A 216 10.75 16.90 8.56
N THR A 217 9.49 17.10 8.21
CA THR A 217 8.38 17.15 9.18
C THR A 217 8.29 15.86 10.01
N ALA A 218 8.37 14.69 9.37
CA ALA A 218 8.29 13.40 10.04
C ALA A 218 9.49 13.11 10.95
N THR A 219 10.70 13.47 10.53
CA THR A 219 11.92 13.29 11.34
C THR A 219 11.94 14.21 12.56
N TYR A 220 11.50 15.47 12.42
CA TYR A 220 11.34 16.36 13.58
C TYR A 220 10.29 15.86 14.56
N TRP A 221 9.18 15.29 14.07
CA TRP A 221 8.17 14.65 14.90
C TRP A 221 8.71 13.43 15.65
N GLY A 222 9.49 12.57 14.97
CA GLY A 222 10.12 11.40 15.58
C GLY A 222 11.19 11.72 16.63
N LEU A 223 11.94 12.82 16.46
CA LEU A 223 13.04 13.25 17.34
C LEU A 223 12.62 13.93 18.66
N ASP A 224 11.31 14.01 18.94
CA ASP A 224 10.73 14.53 20.20
C ASP A 224 11.19 15.95 20.62
N ARG A 225 11.57 16.79 19.65
CA ARG A 225 11.86 18.20 19.92
C ARG A 225 10.56 18.98 19.94
N LYS A 226 10.14 19.45 21.12
CA LYS A 226 8.93 20.29 21.34
C LYS A 226 8.95 21.67 20.65
N SER A 227 9.91 21.93 19.76
CA SER A 227 9.99 23.18 19.02
C SER A 227 8.92 23.21 17.93
N TRP A 228 8.08 24.24 17.92
CA TRP A 228 7.07 24.43 16.86
C TRP A 228 7.67 24.99 15.56
N VAL A 229 8.85 25.60 15.66
CA VAL A 229 9.58 26.26 14.56
C VAL A 229 9.77 25.39 13.31
N PRO A 230 10.12 24.09 13.39
CA PRO A 230 10.29 23.26 12.19
C PRO A 230 8.98 23.08 11.42
N TYR A 231 7.85 22.89 12.11
CA TYR A 231 6.53 22.78 11.46
C TYR A 231 6.13 24.08 10.76
N ALA A 232 6.50 25.22 11.34
CA ALA A 232 6.27 26.54 10.73
C ALA A 232 7.08 26.77 9.45
N VAL A 233 8.14 25.99 9.20
CA VAL A 233 8.96 26.08 7.98
C VAL A 233 8.60 24.97 6.98
N THR A 234 8.45 23.73 7.46
CA THR A 234 8.25 22.57 6.58
C THR A 234 6.85 22.52 5.97
N VAL A 235 5.81 22.94 6.71
CA VAL A 235 4.42 22.96 6.19
C VAL A 235 4.25 24.01 5.09
N PRO A 236 4.71 25.27 5.26
CA PRO A 236 4.70 26.23 4.15
C PRO A 236 5.59 25.78 2.98
N ALA A 237 6.75 25.16 3.24
CA ALA A 237 7.58 24.64 2.17
C ALA A 237 6.85 23.56 1.33
N TRP A 238 6.09 22.66 1.98
CA TRP A 238 5.23 21.69 1.31
C TRP A 238 4.10 22.35 0.51
N LEU A 239 3.44 23.36 1.08
CA LEU A 239 2.39 24.14 0.38
C LEU A 239 2.94 24.84 -0.86
N VAL A 240 4.10 25.49 -0.73
CA VAL A 240 4.77 26.19 -1.83
C VAL A 240 5.20 25.20 -2.91
N ALA A 241 5.79 24.06 -2.54
CA ALA A 241 6.18 23.04 -3.52
C ALA A 241 4.97 22.47 -4.28
N THR A 242 3.84 22.26 -3.59
CA THR A 242 2.59 21.81 -4.22
C THR A 242 2.01 22.90 -5.13
N ALA A 243 2.01 24.16 -4.69
CA ALA A 243 1.54 25.30 -5.48
C ALA A 243 2.43 25.54 -6.72
N CYS A 244 3.75 25.39 -6.58
CA CYS A 244 4.70 25.45 -7.69
C CYS A 244 4.42 24.36 -8.71
N LEU A 245 4.13 23.13 -8.28
CA LEU A 245 3.74 22.04 -9.17
C LEU A 245 2.45 22.39 -9.92
N TRP A 246 1.47 22.95 -9.22
CA TRP A 246 0.19 23.35 -9.81
C TRP A 246 0.32 24.50 -10.82
N ALA A 247 1.14 25.51 -10.52
CA ALA A 247 1.25 26.72 -11.33
C ALA A 247 2.26 26.62 -12.49
N PHE A 248 3.38 25.93 -12.30
CA PHE A 248 4.51 25.98 -13.26
C PHE A 248 4.65 24.73 -14.14
N VAL A 249 3.93 23.64 -13.87
CA VAL A 249 4.01 22.41 -14.65
C VAL A 249 2.68 22.18 -15.39
N PRO A 250 2.67 22.19 -16.73
CA PRO A 250 1.44 21.94 -17.48
C PRO A 250 0.99 20.48 -17.29
N GLN A 251 -0.32 20.28 -17.14
CA GLN A 251 -0.87 18.92 -17.04
C GLN A 251 -0.76 18.22 -18.39
N ALA A 252 0.03 17.15 -18.46
CA ALA A 252 0.28 16.41 -19.69
C ALA A 252 -0.85 15.43 -20.04
N ARG A 253 -1.62 14.94 -19.06
CA ARG A 253 -2.76 14.05 -19.29
C ARG A 253 -4.00 14.44 -18.49
N ALA A 254 -5.13 14.62 -19.17
CA ALA A 254 -6.45 14.62 -18.54
C ALA A 254 -6.98 13.17 -18.40
N PRO A 255 -7.76 12.85 -17.35
CA PRO A 255 -8.30 11.50 -17.18
C PRO A 255 -9.49 11.33 -18.14
N LYS A 256 -9.52 10.26 -18.93
CA LYS A 256 -10.61 10.02 -19.90
C LYS A 256 -11.92 9.54 -19.27
N LEU A 257 -11.87 8.96 -18.07
CA LEU A 257 -13.00 8.26 -17.44
C LEU A 257 -13.23 8.72 -16.00
N TRP A 258 -12.29 8.38 -15.11
CA TRP A 258 -12.28 8.81 -13.72
C TRP A 258 -10.90 9.35 -13.37
N GLY A 259 -10.87 10.48 -12.69
CA GLY A 259 -9.64 11.10 -12.22
C GLY A 259 -9.81 11.51 -10.76
N THR A 260 -8.74 11.37 -9.99
CA THR A 260 -8.69 11.90 -8.63
C THR A 260 -9.03 13.39 -8.64
N PRO A 261 -9.97 13.86 -7.79
CA PRO A 261 -10.25 15.28 -7.67
C PRO A 261 -9.03 16.02 -7.08
N LEU A 262 -8.94 17.33 -7.32
CA LEU A 262 -7.97 18.22 -6.67
C LEU A 262 -6.49 17.85 -6.89
N VAL A 263 -6.10 17.36 -8.07
CA VAL A 263 -4.69 17.17 -8.42
C VAL A 263 -4.04 18.55 -8.66
N PRO A 264 -2.89 18.87 -8.03
CA PRO A 264 -1.95 17.99 -7.32
C PRO A 264 -2.08 17.94 -5.80
N TRP A 265 -3.01 18.70 -5.20
CA TRP A 265 -3.20 18.81 -3.75
C TRP A 265 -3.55 17.50 -3.06
N LEU A 266 -4.48 16.71 -3.63
CA LEU A 266 -4.89 15.46 -3.00
C LEU A 266 -3.76 14.41 -2.98
N PRO A 267 -3.05 14.14 -4.10
CA PRO A 267 -1.87 13.28 -4.06
C PRO A 267 -0.73 13.82 -3.18
N SER A 268 -0.46 15.13 -3.18
CA SER A 268 0.61 15.69 -2.34
C SER A 268 0.28 15.61 -0.85
N ALA A 269 -1.00 15.77 -0.48
CA ALA A 269 -1.45 15.60 0.90
C ALA A 269 -1.34 14.13 1.35
N SER A 270 -1.67 13.19 0.45
CA SER A 270 -1.46 11.76 0.70
C SER A 270 0.01 11.44 0.98
N ILE A 271 0.94 11.99 0.20
CA ILE A 271 2.39 11.85 0.44
C ILE A 271 2.76 12.36 1.84
N ALA A 272 2.34 13.58 2.18
CA ALA A 272 2.67 14.20 3.47
C ALA A 272 2.11 13.40 4.66
N ILE A 273 0.84 12.96 4.60
CA ILE A 273 0.20 12.19 5.66
C ILE A 273 0.86 10.83 5.82
N ASN A 274 1.14 10.12 4.72
CA ASN A 274 1.78 8.81 4.78
C ASN A 274 3.18 8.91 5.41
N ILE A 275 3.98 9.90 5.02
CA ILE A 275 5.33 10.13 5.57
C ILE A 275 5.25 10.54 7.05
N PHE A 276 4.29 11.39 7.41
CA PHE A 276 4.08 11.82 8.80
C PHE A 276 3.70 10.64 9.72
N LEU A 277 2.78 9.78 9.27
CA LEU A 277 2.42 8.56 10.00
C LEU A 277 3.60 7.59 10.11
N LEU A 278 4.42 7.49 9.06
CA LEU A 278 5.66 6.71 9.11
C LEU A 278 6.58 7.20 10.23
N GLY A 279 6.75 8.52 10.37
CA GLY A 279 7.52 9.13 11.45
C GLY A 279 6.94 8.97 12.85
N SER A 280 5.71 8.46 12.97
CA SER A 280 5.05 8.17 14.25
C SER A 280 5.23 6.71 14.71
N ILE A 281 5.84 5.86 13.88
CA ILE A 281 6.11 4.45 14.20
C ILE A 281 7.49 4.31 14.90
N ASP A 282 7.61 3.32 15.78
CA ASP A 282 8.84 3.04 16.55
C ASP A 282 10.06 2.77 15.66
N ALA A 283 11.21 3.32 16.04
CA ALA A 283 12.49 3.15 15.33
C ALA A 283 12.92 1.68 15.18
N LYS A 284 12.62 0.83 16.17
CA LYS A 284 12.93 -0.61 16.10
C LYS A 284 12.16 -1.31 14.98
N SER A 285 10.96 -0.82 14.65
CA SER A 285 10.18 -1.35 13.53
C SER A 285 10.82 -1.01 12.19
N PHE A 286 11.47 0.16 12.08
CA PHE A 286 12.23 0.53 10.87
C PHE A 286 13.48 -0.32 10.68
N GLU A 287 14.21 -0.65 11.75
CA GLU A 287 15.38 -1.55 11.64
C GLU A 287 14.97 -2.92 11.10
N ARG A 288 13.88 -3.48 11.64
CA ARG A 288 13.32 -4.76 11.19
C ARG A 288 12.83 -4.69 9.75
N PHE A 289 12.10 -3.64 9.40
CA PHE A 289 11.65 -3.41 8.02
C PHE A 289 12.83 -3.28 7.06
N GLY A 290 13.88 -2.55 7.45
CA GLY A 290 15.11 -2.40 6.69
C GLY A 290 15.82 -3.72 6.46
N PHE A 291 15.93 -4.57 7.48
CA PHE A 291 16.53 -5.90 7.35
C PHE A 291 15.78 -6.79 6.36
N TRP A 292 14.45 -6.91 6.49
CA TRP A 292 13.64 -7.70 5.57
C TRP A 292 13.66 -7.15 4.15
N THR A 293 13.58 -5.83 3.99
CA THR A 293 13.63 -5.16 2.69
C THR A 293 14.99 -5.35 2.03
N ALA A 294 16.09 -5.27 2.79
CA ALA A 294 17.43 -5.53 2.27
C ALA A 294 17.57 -6.97 1.77
N GLY A 295 17.06 -7.96 2.52
CA GLY A 295 17.02 -9.36 2.07
C GLY A 295 16.26 -9.54 0.76
N LEU A 296 15.08 -8.92 0.64
CA LEU A 296 14.28 -8.95 -0.59
C LEU A 296 14.97 -8.22 -1.76
N LEU A 297 15.64 -7.10 -1.50
CA LEU A 297 16.39 -6.36 -2.52
C LEU A 297 17.60 -7.15 -3.01
N VAL A 298 18.32 -7.85 -2.13
CA VAL A 298 19.40 -8.76 -2.51
C VAL A 298 18.83 -9.84 -3.43
N TYR A 299 17.74 -10.51 -3.04
CA TYR A 299 17.07 -11.48 -3.91
C TYR A 299 16.67 -10.88 -5.26
N TYR A 300 16.09 -9.69 -5.26
CA TYR A 300 15.69 -8.99 -6.48
C TYR A 300 16.88 -8.66 -7.38
N ILE A 301 17.99 -8.15 -6.84
CA ILE A 301 19.17 -7.78 -7.65
C ILE A 301 19.83 -9.01 -8.26
N PHE A 302 20.01 -10.08 -7.47
CA PHE A 302 20.71 -11.27 -7.94
C PHE A 302 19.87 -12.13 -8.88
N ILE A 303 18.57 -12.29 -8.59
CA ILE A 303 17.70 -13.21 -9.34
C ILE A 303 16.68 -12.42 -10.17
N GLY A 304 15.93 -11.51 -9.54
CA GLY A 304 14.82 -10.81 -10.18
C GLY A 304 15.22 -9.89 -11.34
N LEU A 305 16.33 -9.17 -11.22
CA LEU A 305 16.81 -8.21 -12.21
C LEU A 305 17.34 -8.93 -13.44
N HIS A 306 18.11 -10.01 -13.26
CA HIS A 306 18.62 -10.82 -14.37
C HIS A 306 17.46 -11.49 -15.11
N ALA A 307 16.53 -12.12 -14.38
CA ALA A 307 15.34 -12.72 -14.98
C ALA A 307 14.47 -11.71 -15.76
N SER A 308 14.23 -10.53 -15.19
CA SER A 308 13.45 -9.48 -15.85
C SER A 308 14.16 -8.89 -17.07
N TYR A 309 15.49 -8.77 -17.02
CA TYR A 309 16.29 -8.23 -18.12
C TYR A 309 16.31 -9.22 -19.29
N ASP A 310 16.52 -10.51 -19.00
CA ASP A 310 16.50 -11.60 -19.98
C ASP A 310 15.13 -11.71 -20.67
N GLU A 311 14.02 -11.57 -19.94
CA GLU A 311 12.67 -11.54 -20.50
C GLU A 311 12.43 -10.31 -21.39
N SER A 312 12.84 -9.12 -20.94
CA SER A 312 12.70 -7.90 -21.75
C SER A 312 13.47 -7.98 -23.06
N LYS A 313 14.64 -8.62 -23.03
CA LYS A 313 15.49 -8.86 -24.20
C LYS A 313 14.90 -9.91 -25.13
N ALA A 314 14.30 -10.96 -24.58
CA ALA A 314 13.58 -11.98 -25.34
C ALA A 314 12.36 -11.40 -26.07
N LEU A 315 11.54 -10.60 -25.37
CA LEU A 315 10.40 -9.89 -25.96
C LEU A 315 10.83 -8.89 -27.03
N ALA A 316 11.92 -8.15 -26.79
CA ALA A 316 12.49 -7.24 -27.80
C ALA A 316 13.01 -8.00 -29.03
N ALA A 317 13.63 -9.16 -28.84
CA ALA A 317 14.09 -10.03 -29.93
C ALA A 317 12.93 -10.62 -30.73
N GLU A 318 11.85 -11.06 -30.08
CA GLU A 318 10.65 -11.58 -30.73
C GLU A 318 9.89 -10.48 -31.50
N ALA A 319 9.80 -9.28 -30.91
CA ALA A 319 9.24 -8.12 -31.59
C ALA A 319 10.09 -7.66 -32.79
N ALA A 320 11.42 -7.78 -32.69
CA ALA A 320 12.32 -7.53 -33.80
C ALA A 320 12.16 -8.60 -34.89
N ALA A 321 12.06 -9.88 -34.52
CA ALA A 321 11.84 -10.98 -35.46
C ALA A 321 10.51 -10.83 -36.21
N ARG A 322 9.41 -10.47 -35.52
CA ARG A 322 8.12 -10.19 -36.16
C ARG A 322 8.19 -9.02 -37.13
N LYS A 323 8.95 -7.96 -36.82
CA LYS A 323 9.15 -6.82 -37.74
C LYS A 323 9.93 -7.20 -39.00
N VAL A 324 10.80 -8.22 -38.90
CA VAL A 324 11.54 -8.78 -40.04
C VAL A 324 10.63 -9.71 -40.86
N GLU A 325 9.79 -10.53 -40.22
CA GLU A 325 8.78 -11.37 -40.92
C GLU A 325 7.68 -10.54 -41.62
N ASP A 326 7.22 -9.45 -41.01
CA ASP A 326 6.26 -8.50 -41.63
C ASP A 326 6.89 -7.61 -42.72
N GLY A 327 8.16 -7.85 -43.08
CA GLY A 327 8.84 -7.19 -44.20
C GLY A 327 9.17 -5.72 -43.98
N GLN A 328 9.13 -5.21 -42.74
CA GLN A 328 9.34 -3.79 -42.44
C GLN A 328 10.81 -3.42 -42.19
N VAL A 329 11.74 -4.39 -42.07
CA VAL A 329 13.20 -4.13 -41.98
C VAL A 329 14.00 -5.26 -42.64
N ALA A 330 14.97 -4.90 -43.50
CA ALA A 330 15.88 -5.84 -44.17
C ALA A 330 16.80 -6.58 -43.16
N PRO A 331 17.18 -7.84 -43.43
CA PRO A 331 18.01 -8.62 -42.50
C PRO A 331 19.41 -8.01 -42.35
N PRO A 332 20.04 -8.13 -41.17
CA PRO A 332 21.37 -7.59 -40.94
C PRO A 332 22.38 -8.34 -41.82
N THR A 333 23.13 -7.58 -42.62
CA THR A 333 24.28 -8.07 -43.37
C THR A 333 25.36 -8.53 -42.40
N ASN A 334 25.62 -9.84 -42.43
CA ASN A 334 26.81 -10.45 -41.83
C ASN A 334 28.03 -9.91 -42.58
N ASP A 335 28.80 -9.02 -41.96
CA ASP A 335 30.18 -8.78 -42.36
C ASP A 335 31.13 -9.34 -41.30
N LYS A 336 32.14 -10.03 -41.82
CA LYS A 336 33.12 -10.86 -41.11
C LYS A 336 34.04 -10.06 -40.20
#